data_AF-A0A7V9H506-F1
#
_entry.id   AF-A0A7V9H506-F1
#
_cell.length_a   1.000
_cell.length_b   1.000
_cell.length_c   1.000
_cell.angle_alpha   90.00
_cell.angle_beta   90.00
_cell.angle_gamma   90.00
#
_symmetry.space_group_name_H-M   'P 1'
#
loop_
_entity.id
_entity.type
_entity.pdbx_description
1 polymer ?
#
loop_
_entity_poly.entity_id
_entity_poly.type
_entity_poly.pdbx_seq_one_letter_code
_entity_poly.pdbx_strand_id
1 'polypeptide(L)'
;MARKSYPAEGISVSFDPARCIHARECVTWLPGVFDPGKRPWIQPGNSDPETVTEVVLRCPSGALRFEREDGVVETPPAKNVISLVPDGPLYARGDIEIRSVEGETLYQETRPALCRCGASGNKPFCDNTHLETGFSHDGSLGEDNLRTEEASAGHTLGIVPAPNGPLLVHGQVELRDAAGEASYSGNKAALCRCGRSANKPFCDGSHARTGWREDL
;
A
#
# COMPACT_ATOMS: atom_id res chain seq x y z
N MET A 1 15.31 -2.47 -8.35
CA MET A 1 16.06 -3.74 -8.23
C MET A 1 15.05 -4.86 -8.15
N ALA A 2 15.40 -6.07 -8.61
CA ALA A 2 14.51 -7.22 -8.47
C ALA A 2 14.35 -7.64 -7.00
N ARG A 3 13.17 -8.21 -6.67
CA ARG A 3 12.89 -8.84 -5.38
C ARG A 3 13.92 -9.96 -5.10
N LYS A 4 14.54 -9.94 -3.92
CA LYS A 4 15.55 -10.92 -3.51
C LYS A 4 14.97 -11.92 -2.51
N SER A 5 15.25 -13.20 -2.72
CA SER A 5 14.80 -14.31 -1.86
C SER A 5 15.86 -14.73 -0.85
N TYR A 6 15.42 -15.15 0.34
CA TYR A 6 16.22 -15.61 1.46
C TYR A 6 15.60 -16.91 1.99
N PRO A 7 16.07 -18.09 1.56
CA PRO A 7 15.52 -19.36 1.98
C PRO A 7 16.05 -19.81 3.35
N ALA A 8 15.22 -20.54 4.09
CA ALA A 8 15.57 -21.34 5.27
C ALA A 8 14.66 -22.58 5.34
N GLU A 9 14.88 -23.46 6.31
CA GLU A 9 14.01 -24.63 6.53
C GLU A 9 12.56 -24.19 6.82
N GLY A 10 11.61 -24.71 6.05
CA GLY A 10 10.17 -24.47 6.22
C GLY A 10 9.66 -23.11 5.73
N ILE A 11 10.53 -22.14 5.44
CA ILE A 11 10.14 -20.80 4.98
C ILE A 11 11.20 -20.11 4.12
N SER A 12 10.75 -19.42 3.08
CA SER A 12 11.53 -18.46 2.32
C SER A 12 10.95 -17.06 2.47
N VAL A 13 11.77 -16.07 2.77
CA VAL A 13 11.36 -14.66 2.85
C VAL A 13 11.90 -13.92 1.63
N SER A 14 11.07 -13.13 0.96
CA SER A 14 11.47 -12.30 -0.16
C SER A 14 11.34 -10.81 0.16
N PHE A 15 12.27 -10.00 -0.33
CA PHE A 15 12.34 -8.56 -0.10
C PHE A 15 12.48 -7.77 -1.40
N ASP A 16 11.58 -6.81 -1.60
CA ASP A 16 11.66 -5.82 -2.68
C ASP A 16 12.06 -4.44 -2.12
N PRO A 17 13.31 -3.99 -2.36
CA PRO A 17 13.78 -2.70 -1.86
C PRO A 17 13.03 -1.51 -2.48
N ALA A 18 12.50 -1.62 -3.70
CA ALA A 18 11.76 -0.52 -4.34
C ALA A 18 10.40 -0.27 -3.69
N ARG A 19 9.87 -1.26 -2.96
CA ARG A 19 8.59 -1.19 -2.24
C ARG A 19 8.79 -0.83 -0.76
N CYS A 20 10.01 -0.88 -0.24
CA CYS A 20 10.28 -0.68 1.17
C CYS A 20 10.20 0.81 1.53
N ILE A 21 9.22 1.16 2.36
CA ILE A 21 9.09 2.53 2.91
C ILE A 21 9.77 2.68 4.27
N HIS A 22 10.62 1.73 4.67
CA HIS A 22 11.35 1.77 5.94
C HIS A 22 10.45 2.00 7.17
N ALA A 23 9.26 1.38 7.21
CA ALA A 23 8.35 1.42 8.36
C ALA A 23 8.91 0.74 9.63
N ARG A 24 10.04 0.03 9.51
CA ARG A 24 10.79 -0.64 10.59
C ARG A 24 10.06 -1.75 11.36
N GLU A 25 8.83 -2.10 11.00
CA GLU A 25 8.11 -3.24 11.60
C GLU A 25 8.98 -4.50 11.72
N CYS A 26 9.66 -4.91 10.64
CA CYS A 26 10.45 -6.14 10.65
C CYS A 26 11.63 -6.12 11.63
N VAL A 27 12.41 -5.04 11.64
CA VAL A 27 13.60 -4.90 12.50
C VAL A 27 13.23 -4.61 13.96
N THR A 28 12.06 -4.02 14.20
CA THR A 28 11.55 -3.76 15.55
C THR A 28 11.02 -5.05 16.19
N TRP A 29 10.25 -5.85 15.44
CA TRP A 29 9.54 -7.00 16.01
C TRP A 29 10.33 -8.32 15.93
N LEU A 30 11.29 -8.46 15.02
CA LEU A 30 12.11 -9.69 14.92
C LEU A 30 13.58 -9.40 14.53
N PRO A 31 14.34 -8.65 15.34
CA PRO A 31 15.72 -8.27 15.03
C PRO A 31 16.69 -9.46 14.90
N GLY A 32 16.33 -10.63 15.45
CA GLY A 32 17.10 -11.87 15.24
C GLY A 32 17.09 -12.36 13.79
N VAL A 33 16.00 -12.09 13.06
CA VAL A 33 15.82 -12.45 11.65
C VAL A 33 16.13 -11.28 10.72
N PHE A 34 15.72 -10.07 11.08
CA PHE A 34 15.89 -8.85 10.28
C PHE A 34 16.91 -7.90 10.94
N ASP A 35 18.15 -7.93 10.46
CA ASP A 35 19.27 -7.17 11.02
C ASP A 35 20.04 -6.42 9.93
N PRO A 36 19.83 -5.10 9.77
CA PRO A 36 20.54 -4.27 8.78
C PRO A 36 22.07 -4.27 8.93
N GLY A 37 22.60 -4.64 10.11
CA GLY A 37 24.02 -4.78 10.40
C GLY A 37 24.64 -6.06 9.84
N LYS A 38 23.84 -7.06 9.47
CA LYS A 38 24.31 -8.36 8.96
C LYS A 38 24.26 -8.49 7.45
N ARG A 39 24.99 -9.48 6.92
CA ARG A 39 25.00 -9.85 5.51
C ARG A 39 24.95 -11.39 5.42
N PRO A 40 23.83 -12.00 4.97
CA PRO A 40 22.57 -11.36 4.61
C PRO A 40 21.88 -10.70 5.82
N TRP A 41 21.12 -9.63 5.56
CA TRP A 41 20.39 -8.91 6.61
C TRP A 41 19.06 -9.59 6.99
N ILE A 42 18.57 -10.52 6.15
CA ILE A 42 17.42 -11.37 6.42
C ILE A 42 17.92 -12.80 6.60
N GLN A 43 17.62 -13.40 7.74
CA GLN A 43 18.01 -14.76 8.11
C GLN A 43 16.80 -15.51 8.69
N PRO A 44 15.89 -16.04 7.84
CA PRO A 44 14.61 -16.59 8.32
C PRO A 44 14.77 -17.77 9.29
N GLY A 45 15.84 -18.56 9.16
CA GLY A 45 16.12 -19.69 10.04
C GLY A 45 16.51 -19.33 11.49
N ASN A 46 16.58 -18.04 11.84
CA ASN A 46 16.82 -17.60 13.22
C ASN A 46 15.55 -17.56 14.07
N SER A 47 14.39 -17.97 13.53
CA SER A 47 13.12 -18.10 14.23
C SER A 47 12.28 -19.19 13.57
N ASP A 48 11.24 -19.66 14.24
CA ASP A 48 10.28 -20.58 13.63
C ASP A 48 9.49 -19.91 12.48
N PRO A 49 9.05 -20.67 11.45
CA PRO A 49 8.31 -20.14 10.31
C PRO A 49 7.04 -19.34 10.63
N GLU A 50 6.35 -19.66 11.74
CA GLU A 50 5.12 -18.99 12.14
C GLU A 50 5.43 -17.56 12.62
N THR A 51 6.37 -17.41 13.56
CA THR A 51 6.84 -16.09 14.03
C THR A 51 7.38 -15.22 12.89
N VAL A 52 8.15 -15.81 11.95
CA VAL A 52 8.65 -15.08 10.77
C VAL A 52 7.48 -14.58 9.92
N THR A 53 6.48 -15.42 9.68
CA THR A 53 5.28 -15.08 8.91
C THR A 53 4.53 -13.92 9.53
N GLU A 54 4.26 -13.96 10.84
CA GLU A 54 3.57 -12.89 11.57
C GLU A 54 4.25 -11.54 11.37
N VAL A 55 5.59 -11.51 11.45
CA VAL A 55 6.36 -10.27 11.32
C VAL A 55 6.47 -9.80 9.88
N VAL A 56 6.56 -10.72 8.90
CA VAL A 56 6.50 -10.38 7.47
C VAL A 56 5.17 -9.70 7.13
N LEU A 57 4.04 -10.19 7.65
CA LEU A 57 2.69 -9.65 7.43
C LEU A 57 2.47 -8.25 8.01
N ARG A 58 3.29 -7.84 8.99
CA ARG A 58 3.28 -6.48 9.54
C ARG A 58 3.80 -5.43 8.56
N CYS A 59 4.67 -5.80 7.61
CA CYS A 59 5.21 -4.85 6.64
C CYS A 59 4.08 -4.15 5.86
N PRO A 60 3.90 -2.83 5.98
CA PRO A 60 2.70 -2.16 5.48
C PRO A 60 2.69 -1.93 3.97
N SER A 61 3.81 -2.19 3.27
CA SER A 61 3.96 -1.94 1.84
C SER A 61 4.07 -3.20 0.98
N GLY A 62 4.03 -4.40 1.59
CA GLY A 62 4.23 -5.66 0.87
C GLY A 62 5.67 -5.86 0.37
N ALA A 63 6.62 -5.02 0.82
CA ALA A 63 8.03 -5.16 0.47
C ALA A 63 8.58 -6.53 0.91
N LEU A 64 8.19 -6.98 2.09
CA LEU A 64 8.44 -8.35 2.56
C LEU A 64 7.26 -9.25 2.20
N ARG A 65 7.56 -10.43 1.65
CA ARG A 65 6.61 -11.55 1.44
C ARG A 65 7.26 -12.86 1.87
N PHE A 66 6.48 -13.92 2.00
CA PHE A 66 6.97 -15.25 2.35
C PHE A 66 6.41 -16.33 1.44
N GLU A 67 7.09 -17.46 1.40
CA GLU A 67 6.62 -18.74 0.85
C GLU A 67 6.89 -19.81 1.90
N ARG A 68 5.89 -20.63 2.24
CA ARG A 68 6.01 -21.71 3.22
C ARG A 68 5.82 -23.07 2.57
N GLU A 69 6.58 -24.06 3.05
CA GLU A 69 6.56 -25.44 2.54
C GLU A 69 5.27 -26.19 2.93
N ASP A 70 4.64 -25.80 4.04
CA ASP A 70 3.38 -26.37 4.53
C ASP A 70 2.13 -25.80 3.86
N GLY A 71 2.29 -24.95 2.84
CA GLY A 71 1.20 -24.41 2.03
C GLY A 71 0.44 -23.24 2.67
N VAL A 72 0.87 -22.74 3.84
CA VAL A 72 0.34 -21.49 4.38
C VAL A 72 0.69 -20.34 3.41
N VAL A 73 -0.33 -19.56 3.03
CA VAL A 73 -0.19 -18.41 2.14
C VAL A 73 -0.73 -17.14 2.80
N GLU A 74 -0.25 -15.99 2.37
CA GLU A 74 -0.82 -14.70 2.76
C GLU A 74 -2.25 -14.58 2.20
N THR A 75 -3.24 -14.48 3.08
CA THR A 75 -4.64 -14.32 2.70
C THR A 75 -5.08 -12.86 2.85
N PRO A 76 -5.79 -12.31 1.85
CA PRO A 76 -6.43 -11.01 1.99
C PRO A 76 -7.39 -10.96 3.19
N PRO A 77 -7.52 -9.80 3.88
CA PRO A 77 -8.56 -9.64 4.89
C PRO A 77 -9.95 -9.66 4.24
N ALA A 78 -10.98 -10.00 5.03
CA ALA A 78 -12.37 -10.09 4.55
C ALA A 78 -12.96 -8.75 4.06
N LYS A 79 -12.38 -7.62 4.48
CA LYS A 79 -12.77 -6.27 4.08
C LYS A 79 -11.56 -5.55 3.50
N ASN A 80 -11.77 -4.84 2.41
CA ASN A 80 -10.76 -3.92 1.91
C ASN A 80 -10.80 -2.63 2.72
N VAL A 81 -9.64 -2.17 3.16
CA VAL A 81 -9.48 -0.95 3.95
C VAL A 81 -8.36 -0.12 3.34
N ILE A 82 -8.57 1.18 3.21
CA ILE A 82 -7.51 2.13 2.90
C ILE A 82 -7.41 3.11 4.07
N SER A 83 -6.28 3.10 4.76
CA SER A 83 -6.01 3.99 5.89
C SER A 83 -5.06 5.11 5.50
N LEU A 84 -5.37 6.32 5.95
CA LEU A 84 -4.50 7.48 5.77
C LEU A 84 -3.38 7.45 6.81
N VAL A 85 -2.19 7.86 6.38
CA VAL A 85 -1.04 8.09 7.26
C VAL A 85 -0.74 9.59 7.29
N PRO A 86 -0.59 10.22 8.47
CA PRO A 86 -0.19 11.63 8.56
C PRO A 86 1.10 11.86 7.80
N ASP A 87 1.13 12.90 6.98
CA ASP A 87 2.26 13.29 6.11
C ASP A 87 2.80 12.16 5.20
N GLY A 88 2.07 11.05 5.10
CA GLY A 88 2.57 9.80 4.54
C GLY A 88 1.66 9.22 3.45
N PRO A 89 1.86 7.95 3.09
CA PRO A 89 1.10 7.28 2.04
C PRO A 89 -0.34 6.94 2.46
N LEU A 90 -1.07 6.31 1.53
CA LEU A 90 -2.26 5.52 1.85
C LEU A 90 -1.82 4.06 2.07
N TYR A 91 -2.19 3.44 3.18
CA TYR A 91 -2.03 2.01 3.41
C TYR A 91 -3.31 1.29 2.99
N ALA A 92 -3.28 0.60 1.85
CA ALA A 92 -4.36 -0.27 1.45
C ALA A 92 -4.12 -1.67 2.02
N ARG A 93 -5.17 -2.35 2.50
CA ARG A 93 -5.19 -3.77 2.86
C ARG A 93 -6.44 -4.41 2.28
N GLY A 94 -6.32 -5.55 1.61
CA GLY A 94 -7.46 -6.14 0.90
C GLY A 94 -7.05 -7.20 -0.11
N ASP A 95 -7.99 -7.66 -0.91
CA ASP A 95 -7.71 -8.41 -2.15
C ASP A 95 -7.61 -7.37 -3.28
N ILE A 96 -6.40 -6.93 -3.62
CA ILE A 96 -6.19 -5.71 -4.41
C ILE A 96 -5.61 -6.05 -5.78
N GLU A 97 -6.28 -5.56 -6.82
CA GLU A 97 -5.75 -5.55 -8.17
C GLU A 97 -5.48 -4.12 -8.62
N ILE A 98 -4.21 -3.81 -8.88
CA ILE A 98 -3.83 -2.56 -9.52
C ILE A 98 -3.84 -2.80 -11.02
N ARG A 99 -4.66 -2.05 -11.74
CA ARG A 99 -4.90 -2.25 -13.18
C ARG A 99 -4.52 -1.03 -14.00
N SER A 100 -4.19 -1.24 -15.27
CA SER A 100 -4.06 -0.17 -16.26
C SER A 100 -5.44 0.43 -16.59
N VAL A 101 -5.47 1.55 -17.32
CA VAL A 101 -6.74 2.13 -17.79
C VAL A 101 -7.43 1.28 -18.86
N GLU A 102 -6.67 0.43 -19.55
CA GLU A 102 -7.16 -0.58 -20.49
C GLU A 102 -7.70 -1.84 -19.79
N GLY A 103 -7.54 -1.94 -18.47
CA GLY A 103 -8.04 -3.04 -17.64
C GLY A 103 -7.07 -4.21 -17.45
N GLU A 104 -5.82 -4.10 -17.89
CA GLU A 104 -4.78 -5.10 -17.63
C GLU A 104 -4.39 -5.09 -16.15
N THR A 105 -4.37 -6.26 -15.50
CA THR A 105 -3.85 -6.38 -14.13
C THR A 105 -2.34 -6.25 -14.13
N LEU A 106 -1.84 -5.14 -13.57
CA LEU A 106 -0.42 -4.85 -13.43
C LEU A 106 0.17 -5.47 -12.16
N TYR A 107 -0.59 -5.45 -11.07
CA TYR A 107 -0.15 -5.99 -9.78
C TYR A 107 -1.30 -6.66 -9.03
N GLN A 108 -1.00 -7.78 -8.38
CA GLN A 108 -1.81 -8.40 -7.35
C GLN A 108 -1.16 -8.17 -5.98
N GLU A 109 -1.91 -7.54 -5.09
CA GLU A 109 -1.42 -7.04 -3.82
C GLU A 109 -2.41 -7.30 -2.69
N THR A 110 -1.86 -7.40 -1.49
CA THR A 110 -2.65 -7.53 -0.25
C THR A 110 -2.51 -6.33 0.67
N ARG A 111 -1.37 -5.64 0.59
CA ARG A 111 -1.00 -4.54 1.48
C ARG A 111 -0.06 -3.51 0.85
N PRO A 112 -0.41 -2.86 -0.28
CA PRO A 112 0.45 -1.86 -0.90
C PRO A 112 0.38 -0.52 -0.16
N ALA A 113 1.53 0.16 -0.05
CA ALA A 113 1.59 1.57 0.30
C ALA A 113 1.50 2.41 -0.98
N LEU A 114 0.45 3.22 -1.12
CA LEU A 114 0.16 4.02 -2.32
C LEU A 114 0.56 5.48 -2.11
N CYS A 115 1.17 6.07 -3.13
CA CYS A 115 1.57 7.46 -3.12
C CYS A 115 0.35 8.38 -3.12
N ARG A 116 0.32 9.36 -2.19
CA ARG A 116 -0.65 10.47 -2.20
C ARG A 116 -0.01 11.86 -2.22
N CYS A 117 1.32 11.96 -2.16
CA CYS A 117 2.03 13.24 -2.22
C CYS A 117 2.25 13.76 -3.64
N GLY A 118 2.17 12.87 -4.64
CA GLY A 118 2.37 13.20 -6.05
C GLY A 118 3.82 13.13 -6.54
N ALA A 119 4.81 12.88 -5.67
CA ALA A 119 6.22 13.01 -6.01
C ALA A 119 6.99 11.68 -6.13
N SER A 120 6.40 10.54 -5.74
CA SER A 120 7.09 9.24 -5.80
C SER A 120 7.66 8.93 -7.21
N GLY A 121 8.91 8.48 -7.29
CA GLY A 121 9.50 7.92 -8.51
C GLY A 121 9.05 6.48 -8.81
N ASN A 122 8.34 5.84 -7.87
CA ASN A 122 7.81 4.48 -8.00
C ASN A 122 6.27 4.44 -8.05
N LYS A 123 5.63 5.47 -8.61
CA LYS A 123 4.16 5.55 -8.72
C LYS A 123 3.59 4.28 -9.39
N PRO A 124 2.42 3.77 -8.93
CA PRO A 124 1.52 4.36 -7.94
C PRO A 124 1.94 4.15 -6.48
N PHE A 125 3.06 3.49 -6.23
CA PHE A 125 3.53 3.16 -4.90
C PHE A 125 4.27 4.32 -4.23
N CYS A 126 4.30 4.31 -2.91
CA CYS A 126 5.11 5.23 -2.13
C CYS A 126 6.57 4.76 -2.04
N ASP A 127 7.50 5.71 -2.15
CA ASP A 127 8.95 5.50 -2.05
C ASP A 127 9.63 6.46 -1.04
N ASN A 128 8.83 7.07 -0.15
CA ASN A 128 9.24 8.07 0.85
C ASN A 128 9.61 9.47 0.35
N THR A 129 9.46 9.77 -0.94
CA THR A 129 9.70 11.14 -1.47
C THR A 129 8.82 12.22 -0.81
N HIS A 130 7.74 11.84 -0.11
CA HIS A 130 6.93 12.75 0.71
C HIS A 130 7.72 13.43 1.84
N LEU A 131 8.75 12.76 2.39
CA LEU A 131 9.62 13.30 3.42
C LEU A 131 10.51 14.43 2.89
N GLU A 132 10.98 14.30 1.65
CA GLU A 132 11.87 15.26 0.99
C GLU A 132 11.10 16.47 0.46
N THR A 133 9.88 16.24 -0.03
CA THR A 133 9.02 17.27 -0.63
C THR A 133 8.21 18.07 0.40
N GLY A 134 8.27 17.71 1.68
CA GLY A 134 7.53 18.40 2.74
C GLY A 134 6.02 18.25 2.59
N PHE A 135 5.55 17.12 2.04
CA PHE A 135 4.12 16.85 1.93
C PHE A 135 3.51 16.83 3.33
N SER A 136 2.51 17.68 3.56
CA SER A 136 1.86 17.79 4.86
C SER A 136 0.36 17.60 4.76
N HIS A 137 -0.16 16.72 5.62
CA HIS A 137 -1.57 16.47 5.83
C HIS A 137 -1.77 15.61 7.08
N ASP A 138 -2.61 16.05 8.00
CA ASP A 138 -2.85 15.45 9.33
C ASP A 138 -3.38 14.01 9.33
N GLY A 139 -3.92 13.55 8.20
CA GLY A 139 -4.44 12.18 8.04
C GLY A 139 -5.95 12.07 8.26
N SER A 140 -6.64 13.21 8.37
CA SER A 140 -8.10 13.29 8.41
C SER A 140 -8.78 12.95 7.08
N LEU A 141 -10.06 12.59 7.13
CA LEU A 141 -10.90 12.48 5.94
C LEU A 141 -11.56 13.83 5.66
N GLY A 142 -11.45 14.32 4.43
CA GLY A 142 -12.24 15.46 3.93
C GLY A 142 -13.71 15.09 3.73
N GLU A 143 -14.47 15.97 3.11
CA GLU A 143 -15.87 15.74 2.74
C GLU A 143 -16.03 14.46 1.93
N ASP A 144 -16.95 13.59 2.38
CA ASP A 144 -17.19 12.27 1.81
C ASP A 144 -17.54 12.35 0.31
N ASN A 145 -16.75 11.66 -0.51
CA ASN A 145 -17.00 11.47 -1.93
C ASN A 145 -16.82 9.99 -2.33
N LEU A 146 -17.12 9.09 -1.38
CA LEU A 146 -17.18 7.65 -1.60
C LEU A 146 -18.61 7.27 -1.97
N ARG A 147 -18.79 6.78 -3.19
CA ARG A 147 -20.10 6.41 -3.72
C ARG A 147 -20.39 4.94 -3.44
N THR A 148 -21.67 4.64 -3.29
CA THR A 148 -22.19 3.27 -3.34
C THR A 148 -23.06 3.13 -4.59
N GLU A 149 -22.57 2.39 -5.56
CA GLU A 149 -23.32 1.98 -6.75
C GLU A 149 -23.84 0.54 -6.59
N GLU A 150 -24.84 0.13 -7.36
CA GLU A 150 -25.29 -1.28 -7.37
C GLU A 150 -24.10 -2.18 -7.73
N ALA A 151 -23.76 -3.07 -6.79
CA ALA A 151 -22.47 -3.75 -6.78
C ALA A 151 -22.36 -4.81 -7.89
N SER A 152 -21.17 -4.91 -8.50
CA SER A 152 -20.72 -6.20 -9.03
C SER A 152 -20.40 -7.11 -7.84
N ALA A 153 -20.69 -8.40 -7.97
CA ALA A 153 -20.66 -9.39 -6.87
C ALA A 153 -19.26 -9.76 -6.32
N GLY A 154 -18.24 -8.92 -6.52
CA GLY A 154 -16.83 -9.22 -6.22
C GLY A 154 -16.31 -8.59 -4.93
N HIS A 155 -15.45 -9.32 -4.21
CA HIS A 155 -14.71 -8.83 -3.05
C HIS A 155 -13.39 -8.11 -3.41
N THR A 156 -12.88 -8.28 -4.62
CA THR A 156 -11.63 -7.67 -5.09
C THR A 156 -11.75 -6.15 -5.22
N LEU A 157 -10.76 -5.43 -4.69
CA LEU A 157 -10.59 -3.99 -4.83
C LEU A 157 -9.74 -3.67 -6.06
N GLY A 158 -10.37 -3.15 -7.10
CA GLY A 158 -9.70 -2.60 -8.26
C GLY A 158 -9.17 -1.18 -7.99
N ILE A 159 -7.90 -0.94 -8.29
CA ILE A 159 -7.28 0.38 -8.22
C ILE A 159 -6.66 0.70 -9.58
N VAL A 160 -7.12 1.76 -10.24
CA VAL A 160 -6.59 2.23 -11.53
C VAL A 160 -5.90 3.58 -11.32
N PRO A 161 -4.57 3.66 -11.43
CA PRO A 161 -3.87 4.95 -11.48
C PRO A 161 -4.19 5.65 -12.80
N ALA A 162 -5.09 6.63 -12.79
CA ALA A 162 -5.45 7.37 -13.99
C ALA A 162 -4.26 8.24 -14.46
N PRO A 163 -3.94 8.28 -15.77
CA PRO A 163 -2.87 9.10 -16.32
C PRO A 163 -2.96 10.55 -15.86
N ASN A 164 -1.89 11.05 -15.23
CA ASN A 164 -1.82 12.42 -14.67
C ASN A 164 -2.99 12.76 -13.73
N GLY A 165 -3.61 11.75 -13.13
CA GLY A 165 -4.86 11.83 -12.42
C GLY A 165 -4.89 11.04 -11.11
N PRO A 166 -6.09 10.91 -10.52
CA PRO A 166 -6.29 10.22 -9.25
C PRO A 166 -6.07 8.71 -9.33
N LEU A 167 -6.08 8.06 -8.18
CA LEU A 167 -6.35 6.62 -8.09
C LEU A 167 -7.86 6.41 -8.17
N LEU A 168 -8.34 5.73 -9.20
CA LEU A 168 -9.74 5.34 -9.32
C LEU A 168 -9.92 4.00 -8.59
N VAL A 169 -10.77 4.00 -7.59
CA VAL A 169 -11.03 2.85 -6.72
C VAL A 169 -12.41 2.27 -7.05
N HIS A 170 -12.47 0.96 -7.22
CA HIS A 170 -13.67 0.20 -7.56
C HIS A 170 -13.74 -1.10 -6.75
N GLY A 171 -14.90 -1.41 -6.18
CA GLY A 171 -15.07 -2.56 -5.26
C GLY A 171 -15.20 -2.09 -3.82
N GLN A 172 -15.82 -2.94 -2.98
CA GLN A 172 -16.16 -2.57 -1.60
C GLN A 172 -14.91 -2.19 -0.80
N VAL A 173 -14.92 -1.01 -0.19
CA VAL A 173 -13.80 -0.47 0.57
C VAL A 173 -14.27 0.42 1.71
N GLU A 174 -13.51 0.36 2.81
CA GLU A 174 -13.61 1.27 3.93
C GLU A 174 -12.41 2.23 3.90
N LEU A 175 -12.66 3.54 3.87
CA LEU A 175 -11.61 4.56 4.06
C LEU A 175 -11.57 4.92 5.55
N ARG A 176 -10.38 4.99 6.13
CA ARG A 176 -10.18 5.38 7.54
C ARG A 176 -9.18 6.53 7.65
N ASP A 177 -9.48 7.46 8.54
CA ASP A 177 -8.48 8.44 8.97
C ASP A 177 -7.33 7.77 9.75
N ALA A 178 -6.30 8.56 10.04
CA ALA A 178 -5.14 8.09 10.78
C ALA A 178 -5.43 7.74 12.25
N ALA A 179 -6.46 8.33 12.85
CA ALA A 179 -6.82 8.10 14.25
C ALA A 179 -7.69 6.84 14.43
N GLY A 180 -8.33 6.37 13.36
CA GLY A 180 -9.34 5.31 13.40
C GLY A 180 -10.72 5.80 13.85
N GLU A 181 -10.94 7.11 13.92
CA GLU A 181 -12.16 7.70 14.51
C GLU A 181 -13.23 7.99 13.47
N ALA A 182 -12.83 8.39 12.25
CA ALA A 182 -13.72 8.58 11.11
C ALA A 182 -13.51 7.50 10.04
N SER A 183 -14.62 7.05 9.45
CA SER A 183 -14.60 6.11 8.33
C SER A 183 -15.73 6.37 7.35
N TYR A 184 -15.44 6.17 6.06
CA TYR A 184 -16.45 6.11 4.99
C TYR A 184 -16.44 4.73 4.34
N SER A 185 -17.61 4.25 3.92
CA SER A 185 -17.75 2.97 3.23
C SER A 185 -18.53 3.14 1.92
N GLY A 186 -18.09 2.42 0.90
CA GLY A 186 -18.71 2.41 -0.42
C GLY A 186 -17.87 1.58 -1.38
N ASN A 187 -18.12 1.72 -2.68
CA ASN A 187 -17.51 0.87 -3.69
C ASN A 187 -16.92 1.62 -4.88
N LYS A 188 -16.92 2.96 -4.85
CA LYS A 188 -16.31 3.77 -5.90
C LYS A 188 -15.85 5.13 -5.40
N ALA A 189 -14.60 5.48 -5.65
CA ALA A 189 -14.04 6.80 -5.37
C ALA A 189 -12.91 7.17 -6.32
N ALA A 190 -12.61 8.46 -6.40
CA ALA A 190 -11.36 8.97 -6.95
C ALA A 190 -10.51 9.53 -5.81
N LEU A 191 -9.37 8.89 -5.50
CA LEU A 191 -8.46 9.33 -4.45
C LEU A 191 -7.33 10.20 -5.02
N CYS A 192 -7.04 11.30 -4.35
CA CYS A 192 -5.97 12.22 -4.72
C CYS A 192 -4.62 11.51 -4.73
N ARG A 193 -3.98 11.53 -5.90
CA ARG A 193 -2.60 11.04 -6.08
C ARG A 193 -1.58 12.17 -6.19
N CYS A 194 -2.01 13.37 -6.58
CA CYS A 194 -1.13 14.51 -6.88
C CYS A 194 -0.70 15.35 -5.66
N GLY A 195 -1.21 15.06 -4.46
CA GLY A 195 -0.91 15.82 -3.24
C GLY A 195 -1.57 17.19 -3.11
N ARG A 196 -2.30 17.66 -4.12
CA ARG A 196 -2.80 19.06 -4.20
C ARG A 196 -4.29 19.25 -3.93
N SER A 197 -5.05 18.17 -3.72
CA SER A 197 -6.49 18.29 -3.44
C SER A 197 -6.74 19.09 -2.16
N ALA A 198 -7.76 19.95 -2.15
CA ALA A 198 -8.26 20.60 -0.94
C ALA A 198 -9.18 19.66 -0.12
N ASN A 199 -9.66 18.57 -0.73
CA ASN A 199 -10.57 17.60 -0.13
C ASN A 199 -9.93 16.21 0.04
N LYS A 200 -8.69 16.15 0.55
CA LYS A 200 -7.99 14.85 0.71
C LYS A 200 -8.76 13.95 1.68
N PRO A 201 -8.79 12.61 1.47
CA PRO A 201 -8.06 11.86 0.47
C PRO A 201 -8.71 11.88 -0.93
N PHE A 202 -9.86 12.53 -1.11
CA PHE A 202 -10.57 12.55 -2.38
C PHE A 202 -9.93 13.50 -3.39
N CYS A 203 -10.13 13.19 -4.67
CA CYS A 203 -9.74 14.05 -5.77
C CYS A 203 -10.78 15.15 -5.99
N ASP A 204 -10.33 16.39 -6.14
CA ASP A 204 -11.13 17.59 -6.40
C ASP A 204 -10.81 18.23 -7.77
N GLY A 205 -10.10 17.51 -8.64
CA GLY A 205 -9.62 18.00 -9.93
C GLY A 205 -8.35 18.88 -9.88
N SER A 206 -7.73 19.08 -8.71
CA SER A 206 -6.53 19.92 -8.57
C SER A 206 -5.34 19.45 -9.43
N HIS A 207 -5.25 18.15 -9.75
CA HIS A 207 -4.22 17.63 -10.65
C HIS A 207 -4.27 18.31 -12.04
N ALA A 208 -5.46 18.51 -12.60
CA ALA A 208 -5.64 19.16 -13.89
C ALA A 208 -5.35 20.66 -13.80
N ARG A 209 -5.90 21.34 -12.77
CA ARG A 209 -5.72 22.80 -12.57
C ARG A 209 -4.27 23.21 -12.37
N THR A 210 -3.49 22.35 -11.72
CA THR A 210 -2.10 22.63 -11.37
C THR A 210 -1.11 22.00 -12.34
N GLY A 211 -1.60 21.42 -13.43
CA GLY A 211 -0.77 20.78 -14.46
C GLY A 211 0.10 19.64 -13.92
N TRP A 212 -0.35 18.92 -12.88
CA TRP A 212 0.42 17.81 -12.33
C TRP A 212 0.66 16.73 -13.39
N ARG A 213 1.85 16.15 -13.34
CA ARG A 213 2.31 15.09 -14.22
C ARG A 213 2.97 14.03 -13.38
N GLU A 214 2.73 12.77 -13.70
CA GLU A 214 3.22 11.66 -12.89
C GLU A 214 4.66 11.25 -13.21
N ASP A 215 5.15 11.64 -14.37
CA ASP A 215 6.49 11.42 -14.92
C ASP A 215 7.48 12.57 -14.62
N LEU A 216 7.00 13.66 -14.00
CA LEU A 216 7.82 14.76 -13.47
C LEU A 216 8.12 14.54 -11.98
#